data_AF-A0A851HJI6-F1
#
_entry.id   AF-A0A851HJI6-F1
#
_cell.length_a   1.000
_cell.length_b   1.000
_cell.length_c   1.000
_cell.angle_alpha   90.00
_cell.angle_beta   90.00
_cell.angle_gamma   90.00
#
_symmetry.space_group_name_H-M   'P 1'
#
loop_
_entity.id
_entity.type
_entity.pdbx_description
1 polymer ?
#
loop_
_entity_poly.entity_id
_entity_poly.type
_entity_poly.pdbx_seq_one_letter_code
_entity_poly.pdbx_strand_id
1 'polypeptide(L)'
;QANPDTNVKWEELEVTVQADNKVEVKARATSSHYQGTTTLSYAVQTPKKEVREVVQNNLGEKTAVLTNDNVLEAVKQANPDANVKWEELEVTVQADNKVEVKARATSSHYQGTTTLTYTVSVQDEKNEENVEQALSNSQKYRTQQNITEQDVSNDQLINAIQTQKNNKPHSSLNQLTLAGQKLVKDKKTEKQEPLVQQVLTKLQEHRNQKGIPVKEVTDSKLKEEILNELKTKTNPQPNELDEIVNVLKTKLLDCFTVEPSDNGKTIKNKTFRAEYDVKGNKIQSRGYKETDDEEYPMYVEENDNNEELLEIDWESDHTYDAEYDVNGKKIQSRGLKSEGVVDWKSYHTYDVRYDGNKIQSRGYKSENVVDWTSSQTYDAEYDVKENEIQRRHYQKVDGQGNPVVNWKSDHTYDAQYDVNGNKIQSRGFKEMDNEGNLVVNWNSSRTWDAQYDVNGKQIQKRSYKKSDNEDAHAINWTSSQTYDFEYDINGNTIESRRYKETDDDDNPVVNWLSSNTYDVEYDTNGNKKITNYDEFGNKKT
;
A
#
# COMPACT_ATOMS: atom_id res chain seq x y z
N GLN A 1 34.30 62.54 17.74
CA GLN A 1 34.24 63.91 18.29
C GLN A 1 33.28 64.70 17.40
N ALA A 2 32.13 65.14 17.93
CA ALA A 2 31.07 65.76 17.12
C ALA A 2 31.27 67.26 16.88
N ASN A 3 32.16 67.92 17.62
CA ASN A 3 32.59 69.28 17.38
C ASN A 3 34.09 69.28 17.01
N PRO A 4 34.46 69.56 15.75
CA PRO A 4 35.85 69.58 15.30
C PRO A 4 36.62 70.84 15.72
N ASP A 5 35.96 71.82 16.33
CA ASP A 5 36.62 73.05 16.78
C ASP A 5 37.49 72.78 18.02
N THR A 6 38.80 72.89 17.84
CA THR A 6 39.78 72.68 18.92
C THR A 6 39.83 73.81 19.94
N ASN A 7 39.04 74.88 19.76
CA ASN A 7 39.01 76.03 20.67
C ASN A 7 37.97 75.92 21.80
N VAL A 8 37.30 74.77 21.95
CA VAL A 8 36.37 74.55 23.06
C VAL A 8 37.15 74.35 24.36
N LYS A 9 36.92 75.23 25.35
CA LYS A 9 37.48 75.11 26.71
C LYS A 9 36.65 74.15 27.55
N TRP A 10 36.88 72.85 27.37
CA TRP A 10 36.12 71.78 28.01
C TRP A 10 36.12 71.85 29.55
N GLU A 11 37.17 72.41 30.14
CA GLU A 11 37.29 72.64 31.58
C GLU A 11 36.25 73.64 32.13
N GLU A 12 35.68 74.49 31.27
CA GLU A 12 34.63 75.45 31.63
C GLU A 12 33.20 74.90 31.47
N LEU A 13 33.06 73.66 31.01
CA LEU A 13 31.77 73.00 30.77
C LEU A 13 31.56 71.82 31.72
N GLU A 14 30.30 71.57 32.04
CA GLU A 14 29.80 70.39 32.72
C GLU A 14 28.98 69.58 31.71
N VAL A 15 29.32 68.31 31.54
CA VAL A 15 28.67 67.40 30.59
C VAL A 15 28.02 66.27 31.36
N THR A 16 26.71 66.12 31.23
CA THR A 16 25.95 65.08 31.92
C THR A 16 25.20 64.23 30.89
N VAL A 17 25.42 62.91 30.92
CA VAL A 17 24.64 61.98 30.11
C VAL A 17 23.26 61.83 30.72
N GLN A 18 22.23 62.04 29.92
CA GLN A 18 20.83 61.87 30.30
C GLN A 18 20.26 60.58 29.70
N ALA A 19 19.08 60.17 30.18
CA ALA A 19 18.30 59.11 29.55
C ALA A 19 17.93 59.47 28.09
N ASP A 20 17.46 58.48 27.34
CA ASP A 20 16.97 58.64 25.95
C ASP A 20 18.02 59.14 24.95
N ASN A 21 19.28 58.72 25.12
CA ASN A 21 20.41 59.08 24.25
C ASN A 21 20.59 60.60 24.11
N LYS A 22 20.52 61.32 25.24
CA LYS A 22 20.75 62.76 25.31
C LYS A 22 21.98 63.08 26.16
N VAL A 23 22.65 64.16 25.82
CA VAL A 23 23.75 64.74 26.60
C VAL A 23 23.41 66.18 26.88
N GLU A 24 23.36 66.54 28.16
CA GLU A 24 23.28 67.93 28.57
C GLU A 24 24.68 68.52 28.70
N VAL A 25 24.90 69.70 28.13
CA VAL A 25 26.13 70.47 28.26
C VAL A 25 25.76 71.82 28.89
N LYS A 26 26.34 72.10 30.04
CA LYS A 26 26.08 73.30 30.83
C LYS A 26 27.37 74.06 31.08
N ALA A 27 27.33 75.39 30.98
CA ALA A 27 28.46 76.22 31.40
C ALA A 27 28.63 76.16 32.92
N ARG A 28 29.86 75.91 33.39
CA ARG A 28 30.16 75.96 34.84
C ARG A 28 30.02 77.38 35.34
N ALA A 29 29.70 77.54 36.62
CA ALA A 29 29.58 78.86 37.26
C ALA A 29 30.87 79.70 37.18
N THR A 30 32.02 79.05 37.01
CA THR A 30 33.34 79.68 36.84
C THR A 30 33.71 79.94 35.38
N SER A 31 32.84 79.61 34.42
CA SER A 31 33.11 79.86 33.00
C SER A 31 33.13 81.36 32.74
N SER A 32 34.16 81.81 32.03
CA SER A 32 34.26 83.21 31.55
C SER A 32 33.94 83.31 30.06
N HIS A 33 33.75 82.17 29.37
CA HIS A 33 33.57 82.10 27.92
C HIS A 33 32.17 81.60 27.51
N TYR A 34 31.45 80.86 28.36
CA TYR A 34 30.19 80.22 28.01
C TYR A 34 29.10 80.51 29.06
N GLN A 35 27.83 80.49 28.62
CA GLN A 35 26.67 80.62 29.50
C GLN A 35 25.51 79.74 29.03
N GLY A 36 24.66 79.31 29.97
CA GLY A 36 23.46 78.53 29.70
C GLY A 36 23.67 77.02 29.66
N THR A 37 22.62 76.31 29.22
CA THR A 37 22.55 74.86 29.09
C THR A 37 22.02 74.52 27.69
N THR A 38 22.55 73.47 27.07
CA THR A 38 22.03 72.90 25.84
C THR A 38 21.94 71.38 25.94
N THR A 39 21.03 70.78 25.19
CA THR A 39 20.85 69.33 25.13
C THR A 39 21.15 68.85 23.72
N LEU A 40 22.06 67.90 23.61
CA LEU A 40 22.42 67.21 22.38
C LEU A 40 21.73 65.86 22.37
N SER A 41 21.17 65.45 21.24
CA SER A 41 20.70 64.08 21.03
C SER A 41 21.72 63.32 20.20
N TYR A 42 21.99 62.08 20.56
CA TYR A 42 22.78 61.15 19.76
C TYR A 42 21.95 59.92 19.42
N ALA A 43 22.19 59.32 18.26
CA ALA A 43 21.63 58.01 17.95
C ALA A 43 22.70 56.97 18.28
N VAL A 44 22.35 55.99 19.12
CA VAL A 44 23.17 54.78 19.25
C VAL A 44 22.83 53.91 18.05
N GLN A 45 23.71 53.87 17.05
CA GLN A 45 23.64 52.81 16.05
C GLN A 45 24.18 51.54 16.68
N THR A 46 23.31 50.56 16.90
CA THR A 46 23.75 49.20 17.17
C THR A 46 24.47 48.70 15.91
N PRO A 47 25.74 48.29 16.00
CA PRO A 47 26.45 47.76 14.84
C PRO A 47 25.70 46.53 14.33
N LYS A 48 25.39 46.52 13.04
CA LYS A 48 24.83 45.35 12.35
C LYS A 48 25.87 44.24 12.34
N LYS A 49 25.45 43.01 12.59
CA LYS A 49 26.31 41.83 12.44
C LYS A 49 26.40 41.45 10.97
N GLU A 50 27.54 40.90 10.54
CA GLU A 50 27.64 40.32 9.21
C GLU A 50 26.84 39.01 9.15
N VAL A 51 26.14 38.72 8.04
CA VAL A 51 25.37 37.46 7.89
C VAL A 51 26.25 36.23 8.13
N ARG A 52 27.52 36.25 7.69
CA ARG A 52 28.49 35.16 7.89
C ARG A 52 28.85 34.89 9.36
N GLU A 53 28.56 35.82 10.27
CA GLU A 53 28.82 35.64 11.71
C GLU A 53 27.70 34.87 12.40
N VAL A 54 26.53 34.78 11.76
CA VAL A 54 25.32 34.15 12.33
C VAL A 54 24.82 32.96 11.53
N VAL A 55 25.36 32.74 10.32
CA VAL A 55 25.05 31.59 9.47
C VAL A 55 26.33 30.82 9.12
N GLN A 56 26.33 29.52 9.39
CA GLN A 56 27.40 28.58 9.07
C GLN A 56 27.58 28.42 7.56
N ASN A 57 28.83 28.50 7.09
CA ASN A 57 29.21 28.48 5.67
C ASN A 57 29.01 27.13 4.94
N ASN A 58 28.58 26.07 5.62
CA ASN A 58 28.40 24.74 5.04
C ASN A 58 27.10 24.10 5.56
N LEU A 59 26.25 23.62 4.65
CA LEU A 59 24.98 22.95 4.97
C LEU A 59 25.12 21.42 5.10
N GLY A 60 26.32 20.90 4.88
CA GLY A 60 26.63 19.48 4.91
C GLY A 60 26.12 18.73 3.69
N GLU A 61 26.01 17.42 3.84
CA GLU A 61 25.52 16.51 2.81
C GLU A 61 23.99 16.55 2.74
N LYS A 62 23.43 16.63 1.52
CA LYS A 62 21.99 16.58 1.24
C LYS A 62 21.66 15.40 0.36
N THR A 63 20.51 14.80 0.61
CA THR A 63 19.98 13.66 -0.17
C THR A 63 19.36 14.08 -1.50
N ALA A 64 19.13 15.39 -1.69
CA ALA A 64 18.60 15.97 -2.92
C ALA A 64 19.10 17.40 -3.11
N VAL A 65 18.99 17.91 -4.35
CA VAL A 65 19.24 19.31 -4.68
C VAL A 65 18.23 20.19 -3.95
N LEU A 66 18.70 21.25 -3.29
CA LEU A 66 17.82 22.21 -2.62
C LEU A 66 17.07 23.05 -3.65
N THR A 67 15.83 23.38 -3.36
CA THR A 67 14.99 24.29 -4.15
C THR A 67 14.66 25.54 -3.32
N ASN A 68 14.19 26.61 -3.96
CA ASN A 68 13.77 27.81 -3.23
C ASN A 68 12.65 27.53 -2.20
N ASP A 69 11.90 26.44 -2.36
CA ASP A 69 10.82 26.06 -1.44
C ASP A 69 11.34 25.42 -0.15
N ASN A 70 12.46 24.69 -0.20
CA ASN A 70 12.98 23.93 0.96
C ASN A 70 14.30 24.47 1.53
N VAL A 71 14.97 25.38 0.82
CA VAL A 71 16.30 25.88 1.18
C VAL A 71 16.31 26.61 2.53
N LEU A 72 15.26 27.37 2.87
CA LEU A 72 15.19 28.11 4.13
C LEU A 72 15.21 27.18 5.35
N GLU A 73 14.49 26.06 5.28
CA GLU A 73 14.44 25.09 6.36
C GLU A 73 15.77 24.34 6.51
N ALA A 74 16.41 23.99 5.40
CA ALA A 74 17.75 23.39 5.39
C ALA A 74 18.81 24.31 6.03
N VAL A 75 18.74 25.61 5.76
CA VAL A 75 19.62 26.61 6.39
C VAL A 75 19.32 26.75 7.88
N LYS A 76 18.05 26.79 8.29
CA LYS A 76 17.64 26.81 9.71
C LYS A 76 18.15 25.61 10.49
N GLN A 77 18.05 24.41 9.90
CA GLN A 77 18.50 23.18 10.54
C GLN A 77 20.03 23.17 10.75
N ALA A 78 20.80 23.69 9.80
CA ALA A 78 22.25 23.86 9.94
C ALA A 78 22.63 24.97 10.92
N ASN A 79 21.69 25.85 11.28
CA ASN A 79 21.89 27.01 12.14
C ASN A 79 20.84 27.06 13.27
N PRO A 80 20.87 26.10 14.22
CA PRO A 80 19.84 25.94 15.23
C PRO A 80 19.82 27.05 16.30
N ASP A 81 20.68 28.08 16.20
CA ASP A 81 20.68 29.19 17.14
C ASP A 81 19.35 29.97 17.05
N ALA A 82 18.56 29.91 18.12
CA ALA A 82 17.26 30.55 18.23
C ALA A 82 17.31 32.09 18.15
N ASN A 83 18.51 32.68 18.20
CA ASN A 83 18.69 34.13 18.15
C ASN A 83 18.81 34.69 16.71
N VAL A 84 18.79 33.84 15.68
CA VAL A 84 18.79 34.29 14.28
C VAL A 84 17.38 34.74 13.88
N LYS A 85 17.23 36.02 13.51
CA LYS A 85 15.97 36.58 13.00
C LYS A 85 15.82 36.30 11.50
N TRP A 86 15.35 35.10 11.19
CA TRP A 86 15.21 34.60 9.81
C TRP A 86 14.34 35.48 8.90
N GLU A 87 13.40 36.23 9.48
CA GLU A 87 12.55 37.21 8.79
C GLU A 87 13.34 38.41 8.21
N GLU A 88 14.54 38.68 8.74
CA GLU A 88 15.44 39.74 8.24
C GLU A 88 16.43 39.25 7.18
N LEU A 89 16.38 37.96 6.82
CA LEU A 89 17.24 37.32 5.84
C LEU A 89 16.45 36.89 4.60
N GLU A 90 17.16 36.83 3.48
CA GLU A 90 16.72 36.30 2.19
C GLU A 90 17.63 35.12 1.84
N VAL A 91 17.04 33.96 1.54
CA VAL A 91 17.77 32.73 1.21
C VAL A 91 17.38 32.29 -0.19
N THR A 92 18.36 32.13 -1.08
CA THR A 92 18.13 31.74 -2.47
C THR A 92 19.08 30.63 -2.90
N VAL A 93 18.60 29.68 -3.71
CA VAL A 93 19.44 28.65 -4.31
C VAL A 93 20.20 29.23 -5.50
N GLN A 94 21.47 28.87 -5.60
CA GLN A 94 22.37 29.20 -6.70
C GLN A 94 22.80 27.92 -7.42
N ALA A 95 23.41 28.06 -8.60
CA ALA A 95 24.03 26.94 -9.30
C ALA A 95 25.17 26.30 -8.47
N ASP A 96 25.61 25.11 -8.88
CA ASP A 96 26.75 24.38 -8.29
C ASP A 96 26.60 24.06 -6.80
N ASN A 97 25.40 23.68 -6.37
CA ASN A 97 25.09 23.33 -4.98
C ASN A 97 25.48 24.43 -3.98
N LYS A 98 25.17 25.67 -4.34
CA LYS A 98 25.38 26.85 -3.51
C LYS A 98 24.05 27.46 -3.08
N VAL A 99 24.05 28.07 -1.90
CA VAL A 99 22.93 28.83 -1.35
C VAL A 99 23.44 30.20 -0.96
N GLU A 100 22.80 31.26 -1.43
CA GLU A 100 23.09 32.62 -0.98
C GLU A 100 22.16 32.99 0.17
N VAL A 101 22.73 33.52 1.25
CA VAL A 101 21.99 34.14 2.36
C VAL A 101 22.38 35.60 2.46
N LYS A 102 21.41 36.48 2.31
CA LYS A 102 21.60 37.93 2.26
C LYS A 102 20.74 38.64 3.29
N ALA A 103 21.27 39.69 3.92
CA ALA A 103 20.48 40.57 4.76
C ALA A 103 19.48 41.35 3.90
N ARG A 104 18.20 41.35 4.28
CA ARG A 104 17.18 42.18 3.62
C ARG A 104 17.51 43.66 3.80
N ALA A 105 17.09 44.48 2.83
CA ALA A 105 17.27 45.94 2.91
C ALA A 105 16.65 46.55 4.18
N THR A 106 15.59 45.93 4.70
CA THR A 106 14.88 46.34 5.91
C THR A 106 15.48 45.78 7.21
N SER A 107 16.55 44.98 7.14
CA SER A 107 17.17 44.40 8.34
C SER A 107 17.74 45.49 9.22
N SER A 108 17.40 45.45 10.51
CA SER A 108 18.00 46.32 11.53
C SER A 108 19.17 45.64 12.26
N HIS A 109 19.33 44.32 12.14
CA HIS A 109 20.32 43.54 12.88
C HIS A 109 21.49 43.03 12.02
N TYR A 110 21.28 42.84 10.72
CA TYR A 110 22.24 42.18 9.84
C TYR A 110 22.61 43.03 8.63
N GLN A 111 23.81 42.79 8.10
CA GLN A 111 24.30 43.32 6.83
C GLN A 111 25.14 42.27 6.09
N GLY A 112 25.34 42.50 4.79
CA GLY A 112 26.17 41.63 3.95
C GLY A 112 25.43 40.45 3.33
N THR A 113 26.21 39.58 2.68
CA THR A 113 25.78 38.33 2.04
C THR A 113 26.81 37.25 2.35
N THR A 114 26.38 35.99 2.40
CA THR A 114 27.28 34.84 2.48
C THR A 114 26.79 33.74 1.55
N THR A 115 27.73 32.92 1.07
CA THR A 115 27.42 31.76 0.23
C THR A 115 27.74 30.50 0.99
N LEU A 116 26.75 29.62 1.08
CA LEU A 116 26.83 28.31 1.69
C LEU A 116 27.00 27.26 0.60
N THR A 117 27.79 26.24 0.86
CA THR A 117 27.94 25.09 -0.02
C THR A 117 27.28 23.86 0.59
N TYR A 118 26.77 22.97 -0.26
CA TYR A 118 26.37 21.61 0.13
C TYR A 118 26.89 20.59 -0.89
N THR A 119 27.01 19.34 -0.46
CA THR A 119 27.26 18.21 -1.36
C THR A 119 25.99 17.39 -1.48
N VAL A 120 25.71 16.87 -2.68
CA VAL A 120 24.62 15.92 -2.88
C VAL A 120 25.21 14.52 -2.83
N SER A 121 24.70 13.65 -1.96
CA SER A 121 25.06 12.23 -1.94
C SER A 121 24.81 11.63 -3.32
N VAL A 122 25.86 11.11 -3.96
CA VAL A 122 25.87 10.66 -5.35
C VAL A 122 24.81 9.58 -5.60
N GLN A 123 23.72 9.94 -6.28
CA GLN A 123 22.74 9.00 -6.84
C GLN A 123 22.71 9.04 -8.38
N ASP A 124 23.36 10.02 -9.01
CA ASP A 124 23.28 10.23 -10.46
C ASP A 124 24.13 9.26 -11.30
N GLU A 125 25.32 8.84 -10.85
CA GLU A 125 26.13 7.84 -11.57
C GLU A 125 25.49 6.44 -11.53
N LYS A 126 24.89 6.06 -10.39
CA LYS A 126 24.08 4.83 -10.30
C LYS A 126 22.82 4.90 -11.17
N ASN A 127 22.31 6.09 -11.47
CA ASN A 127 21.08 6.25 -12.24
C ASN A 127 21.28 6.03 -13.75
N GLU A 128 22.45 6.29 -14.32
CA GLU A 128 22.74 5.93 -15.72
C GLU A 128 22.99 4.43 -15.87
N GLU A 129 23.78 3.83 -14.96
CA GLU A 129 23.96 2.38 -14.88
C GLU A 129 22.61 1.65 -14.71
N ASN A 130 21.69 2.23 -13.92
CA ASN A 130 20.34 1.69 -13.75
C ASN A 130 19.49 1.76 -15.03
N VAL A 131 19.69 2.75 -15.91
CA VAL A 131 18.95 2.84 -17.18
C VAL A 131 19.45 1.78 -18.17
N GLU A 132 20.76 1.60 -18.28
CA GLU A 132 21.35 0.56 -19.13
C GLU A 132 20.97 -0.84 -18.65
N GLN A 133 21.04 -1.07 -17.33
CA GLN A 133 20.65 -2.33 -16.73
C GLN A 133 19.14 -2.58 -16.85
N ALA A 134 18.30 -1.54 -16.72
CA ALA A 134 16.86 -1.64 -16.96
C ALA A 134 16.53 -1.97 -18.41
N LEU A 135 17.26 -1.41 -19.37
CA LEU A 135 17.11 -1.72 -20.79
C LEU A 135 17.47 -3.18 -21.05
N SER A 136 18.61 -3.65 -20.54
CA SER A 136 19.04 -5.06 -20.65
C SER A 136 17.99 -6.02 -20.06
N ASN A 137 17.46 -5.72 -18.87
CA ASN A 137 16.40 -6.51 -18.25
C ASN A 137 15.10 -6.50 -19.06
N SER A 138 14.73 -5.35 -19.64
CA SER A 138 13.54 -5.22 -20.48
C SER A 138 13.68 -5.97 -21.81
N GLN A 139 14.88 -6.00 -22.39
CA GLN A 139 15.19 -6.80 -23.59
C GLN A 139 15.09 -8.30 -23.29
N LYS A 140 15.63 -8.77 -22.15
CA LYS A 140 15.46 -10.17 -21.71
C LYS A 140 13.99 -10.52 -21.55
N TYR A 141 13.22 -9.65 -20.91
CA TYR A 141 11.77 -9.84 -20.76
C TYR A 141 11.03 -9.84 -22.10
N ARG A 142 11.39 -8.95 -23.04
CA ARG A 142 10.86 -8.94 -24.42
C ARG A 142 11.03 -10.30 -25.08
N THR A 143 12.24 -10.87 -25.02
CA THR A 143 12.53 -12.21 -25.55
C THR A 143 11.71 -13.29 -24.84
N GLN A 144 11.64 -13.26 -23.51
CA GLN A 144 10.82 -14.22 -22.73
C GLN A 144 9.33 -14.15 -23.08
N GLN A 145 8.84 -12.97 -23.46
CA GLN A 145 7.44 -12.77 -23.85
C GLN A 145 7.17 -13.11 -25.33
N ASN A 146 8.16 -13.63 -26.07
CA ASN A 146 8.09 -13.90 -27.51
C ASN A 146 7.72 -12.66 -28.34
N ILE A 147 8.15 -11.49 -27.89
CA ILE A 147 7.98 -10.22 -28.59
C ILE A 147 9.28 -9.93 -29.35
N THR A 148 9.17 -9.56 -30.62
CA THR A 148 10.35 -9.25 -31.44
C THR A 148 10.77 -7.80 -31.30
N GLU A 149 12.00 -7.47 -31.69
CA GLU A 149 12.46 -6.08 -31.73
C GLU A 149 11.67 -5.22 -32.75
N GLN A 150 11.04 -5.86 -33.74
CA GLN A 150 10.14 -5.19 -34.67
C GLN A 150 8.80 -4.82 -34.01
N ASP A 151 8.33 -5.62 -33.04
CA ASP A 151 7.11 -5.33 -32.28
C ASP A 151 7.35 -4.24 -31.22
N VAL A 152 8.52 -4.29 -30.55
CA VAL A 152 8.96 -3.29 -29.56
C VAL A 152 10.45 -3.02 -29.75
N SER A 153 10.79 -1.89 -30.38
CA SER A 153 12.18 -1.49 -30.62
C SER A 153 12.91 -1.08 -29.34
N ASN A 154 14.24 -1.12 -29.38
CA ASN A 154 15.06 -0.65 -28.25
C ASN A 154 14.82 0.84 -27.95
N ASP A 155 14.59 1.67 -28.97
CA ASP A 155 14.29 3.10 -28.81
C ASP A 155 12.97 3.30 -28.03
N GLN A 156 11.97 2.47 -28.30
CA GLN A 156 10.71 2.52 -27.55
C GLN A 156 10.88 2.08 -26.08
N LEU A 157 11.71 1.06 -25.82
CA LEU A 157 12.06 0.66 -24.45
C LEU A 157 12.83 1.78 -23.73
N ILE A 158 13.83 2.37 -24.39
CA ILE A 158 14.63 3.48 -23.86
C ILE A 158 13.72 4.66 -23.53
N ASN A 159 12.84 5.05 -24.44
CA ASN A 159 11.90 6.16 -24.23
C ASN A 159 10.95 5.90 -23.05
N ALA A 160 10.44 4.67 -22.90
CA ALA A 160 9.59 4.31 -21.76
C ALA A 160 10.36 4.40 -20.43
N ILE A 161 11.58 3.89 -20.39
CA ILE A 161 12.47 3.94 -19.22
C ILE A 161 12.85 5.39 -18.88
N GLN A 162 13.22 6.20 -19.87
CA GLN A 162 13.59 7.60 -19.68
C GLN A 162 12.40 8.46 -19.28
N THR A 163 11.20 8.19 -19.80
CA THR A 163 9.97 8.87 -19.37
C THR A 163 9.70 8.59 -17.89
N GLN A 164 9.87 7.34 -17.45
CA GLN A 164 9.77 6.98 -16.04
C GLN A 164 10.82 7.70 -15.18
N LYS A 165 12.07 7.77 -15.64
CA LYS A 165 13.16 8.51 -14.98
C LYS A 165 12.83 10.01 -14.87
N ASN A 166 12.36 10.64 -15.93
CA ASN A 166 12.06 12.08 -15.93
C ASN A 166 10.88 12.42 -15.01
N ASN A 167 9.87 11.54 -14.95
CA ASN A 167 8.73 11.72 -14.05
C ASN A 167 9.08 11.40 -12.58
N LYS A 168 10.05 10.53 -12.34
CA LYS A 168 10.52 10.13 -11.01
C LYS A 168 12.06 10.03 -11.01
N PRO A 169 12.76 11.14 -10.76
CA PRO A 169 14.23 11.23 -10.87
C PRO A 169 14.99 10.23 -9.97
N HIS A 170 14.35 9.76 -8.89
CA HIS A 170 14.90 8.76 -7.96
C HIS A 170 14.34 7.35 -8.20
N SER A 171 13.86 7.05 -9.41
CA SER A 171 13.35 5.71 -9.71
C SER A 171 14.46 4.66 -9.62
N SER A 172 14.23 3.63 -8.82
CA SER A 172 15.15 2.50 -8.70
C SER A 172 15.26 1.72 -10.02
N LEU A 173 16.33 0.94 -10.18
CA LEU A 173 16.50 -0.01 -11.29
C LEU A 173 15.23 -0.84 -11.56
N ASN A 174 14.55 -1.28 -10.50
CA ASN A 174 13.32 -2.08 -10.62
C ASN A 174 12.17 -1.26 -11.21
N GLN A 175 11.99 -0.01 -10.79
CA GLN A 175 10.95 0.87 -11.34
C GLN A 175 11.21 1.21 -12.80
N LEU A 176 12.47 1.43 -13.16
CA LEU A 176 12.89 1.65 -14.55
C LEU A 176 12.66 0.38 -15.39
N THR A 177 13.04 -0.79 -14.87
CA THR A 177 12.80 -2.09 -15.54
C THR A 177 11.31 -2.35 -15.77
N LEU A 178 10.46 -2.05 -14.77
CA LEU A 178 9.01 -2.21 -14.88
C LEU A 178 8.41 -1.34 -15.99
N ALA A 179 8.93 -0.14 -16.21
CA ALA A 179 8.45 0.72 -17.30
C ALA A 179 8.68 0.07 -18.68
N GLY A 180 9.87 -0.50 -18.90
CA GLY A 180 10.17 -1.24 -20.13
C GLY A 180 9.36 -2.53 -20.26
N GLN A 181 9.22 -3.32 -19.19
CA GLN A 181 8.41 -4.54 -19.18
C GLN A 181 6.92 -4.28 -19.42
N LYS A 182 6.38 -3.18 -18.87
CA LYS A 182 4.99 -2.76 -19.10
C LYS A 182 4.74 -2.55 -20.59
N LEU A 183 5.62 -1.82 -21.27
CA LEU A 183 5.49 -1.59 -22.72
C LEU A 183 5.49 -2.91 -23.51
N VAL A 184 6.37 -3.86 -23.16
CA VAL A 184 6.41 -5.20 -23.76
C VAL A 184 5.08 -5.93 -23.53
N LYS A 185 4.52 -5.86 -22.32
CA LYS A 185 3.25 -6.50 -21.97
C LYS A 185 2.08 -5.90 -22.73
N ASP A 186 2.00 -4.58 -22.78
CA ASP A 186 0.94 -3.86 -23.49
C ASP A 186 0.95 -4.22 -24.99
N LYS A 187 2.15 -4.27 -25.60
CA LYS A 187 2.32 -4.67 -27.01
C LYS A 187 2.04 -6.13 -27.28
N LYS A 188 2.32 -7.01 -26.32
CA LYS A 188 1.90 -8.43 -26.39
C LYS A 188 0.39 -8.56 -26.42
N THR A 189 -0.32 -7.83 -25.55
CA THR A 189 -1.78 -7.82 -25.53
C THR A 189 -2.34 -7.30 -26.86
N GLU A 190 -1.80 -6.19 -27.38
CA GLU A 190 -2.21 -5.63 -28.68
C GLU A 190 -2.03 -6.63 -29.84
N LYS A 191 -0.96 -7.43 -29.83
CA LYS A 191 -0.71 -8.48 -30.83
C LYS A 191 -1.64 -9.69 -30.70
N GLN A 192 -2.05 -10.02 -29.47
CA GLN A 192 -2.90 -11.19 -29.19
C GLN A 192 -4.40 -10.89 -29.38
N GLU A 193 -4.85 -9.66 -29.17
CA GLU A 193 -6.28 -9.30 -29.23
C GLU A 193 -6.96 -9.66 -30.58
N PRO A 194 -6.35 -9.43 -31.77
CA PRO A 194 -6.96 -9.83 -33.03
C PRO A 194 -7.10 -11.35 -33.17
N LEU A 195 -6.18 -12.12 -32.61
CA LEU A 195 -6.20 -13.59 -32.63
C LEU A 195 -7.30 -14.11 -31.70
N VAL A 196 -7.43 -13.52 -30.50
CA VAL A 196 -8.52 -13.80 -29.57
C VAL A 196 -9.87 -13.55 -30.25
N GLN A 197 -10.01 -12.42 -30.94
CA GLN A 197 -11.26 -12.07 -31.63
C GLN A 197 -11.58 -13.01 -32.80
N GLN A 198 -10.57 -13.47 -33.54
CA GLN A 198 -10.75 -14.48 -34.60
C GLN A 198 -11.22 -15.83 -34.03
N VAL A 199 -10.62 -16.28 -32.93
CA VAL A 199 -11.02 -17.53 -32.24
C VAL A 199 -12.45 -17.41 -31.69
N LEU A 200 -12.80 -16.28 -31.05
CA LEU A 200 -14.15 -15.99 -30.59
C LEU A 200 -15.18 -16.03 -31.72
N THR A 201 -14.86 -15.40 -32.86
CA THR A 201 -15.76 -15.36 -34.04
C THR A 201 -15.99 -16.78 -34.57
N LYS A 202 -14.94 -17.60 -34.71
CA LYS A 202 -15.06 -18.99 -35.16
C LYS A 202 -15.86 -19.86 -34.18
N LEU A 203 -15.71 -19.64 -32.88
CA LEU A 203 -16.50 -20.33 -31.86
C LEU A 203 -17.99 -19.92 -31.93
N GLN A 204 -18.28 -18.63 -32.15
CA GLN A 204 -19.65 -18.13 -32.33
C GLN A 204 -20.31 -18.70 -33.60
N GLU A 205 -19.60 -18.73 -34.72
CA GLU A 205 -20.08 -19.33 -35.98
C GLU A 205 -20.41 -20.83 -35.79
N HIS A 206 -19.52 -21.57 -35.13
CA HIS A 206 -19.75 -22.99 -34.83
C HIS A 206 -20.98 -23.19 -33.94
N ARG A 207 -21.15 -22.32 -32.94
CA ARG A 207 -22.30 -22.36 -32.04
C ARG A 207 -23.61 -22.10 -32.77
N ASN A 208 -23.64 -21.11 -33.65
CA ASN A 208 -24.80 -20.78 -34.48
C ASN A 208 -25.17 -21.94 -35.43
N GLN A 209 -24.18 -22.64 -35.99
CA GLN A 209 -24.40 -23.81 -36.84
C GLN A 209 -24.99 -25.01 -36.08
N LYS A 210 -24.76 -25.11 -34.76
CA LYS A 210 -25.24 -26.21 -33.91
C LYS A 210 -26.55 -25.91 -33.18
N GLY A 211 -27.09 -24.70 -33.32
CA GLY A 211 -28.34 -24.31 -32.65
C GLY A 211 -28.24 -24.25 -31.13
N ILE A 212 -27.04 -24.08 -30.57
CA ILE A 212 -26.82 -24.05 -29.12
C ILE A 212 -27.27 -22.68 -28.57
N PRO A 213 -28.27 -22.65 -27.66
CA PRO A 213 -28.80 -21.40 -27.11
C PRO A 213 -27.75 -20.64 -26.30
N VAL A 214 -27.90 -19.31 -26.24
CA VAL A 214 -26.98 -18.42 -25.51
C VAL A 214 -27.20 -18.61 -24.00
N LYS A 215 -26.51 -19.54 -23.36
CA LYS A 215 -26.21 -19.37 -21.93
C LYS A 215 -24.97 -18.51 -21.82
N GLU A 216 -25.06 -17.43 -21.04
CA GLU A 216 -23.99 -16.47 -20.81
C GLU A 216 -22.81 -17.14 -20.09
N VAL A 217 -21.97 -17.85 -20.85
CA VAL A 217 -20.55 -17.92 -20.49
C VAL A 217 -20.07 -16.49 -20.61
N THR A 218 -19.77 -15.84 -19.48
CA THR A 218 -19.27 -14.47 -19.48
C THR A 218 -18.05 -14.40 -20.38
N ASP A 219 -18.07 -13.46 -21.33
CA ASP A 219 -17.04 -13.30 -22.36
C ASP A 219 -15.62 -13.21 -21.77
N SER A 220 -15.49 -12.84 -20.48
CA SER A 220 -14.23 -12.80 -19.75
C SER A 220 -13.58 -14.17 -19.52
N LYS A 221 -14.32 -15.20 -19.09
CA LYS A 221 -13.77 -16.54 -18.80
C LYS A 221 -13.31 -17.23 -20.08
N LEU A 222 -14.11 -17.12 -21.14
CA LEU A 222 -13.76 -17.65 -22.46
C LEU A 222 -12.54 -16.94 -23.06
N LYS A 223 -12.44 -15.61 -22.92
CA LYS A 223 -11.25 -14.86 -23.32
C LYS A 223 -9.99 -15.34 -22.58
N GLU A 224 -10.10 -15.62 -21.29
CA GLU A 224 -8.98 -16.10 -20.49
C GLU A 224 -8.50 -17.50 -20.93
N GLU A 225 -9.42 -18.42 -21.21
CA GLU A 225 -9.09 -19.74 -21.77
C GLU A 225 -8.43 -19.64 -23.15
N ILE A 226 -8.96 -18.79 -24.03
CA ILE A 226 -8.35 -18.52 -25.34
C ILE A 226 -6.93 -17.96 -25.16
N LEU A 227 -6.74 -17.01 -24.24
CA LEU A 227 -5.43 -16.45 -23.92
C LEU A 227 -4.46 -17.50 -23.38
N ASN A 228 -4.91 -18.44 -22.57
CA ASN A 228 -4.08 -19.52 -22.04
C ASN A 228 -3.64 -20.50 -23.12
N GLU A 229 -4.53 -20.87 -24.04
CA GLU A 229 -4.17 -21.70 -25.20
C GLU A 229 -3.20 -20.95 -26.13
N LEU A 230 -3.46 -19.67 -26.41
CA LEU A 230 -2.59 -18.82 -27.24
C LEU A 230 -1.19 -18.61 -26.64
N LYS A 231 -1.03 -18.65 -25.31
CA LYS A 231 0.30 -18.55 -24.65
C LYS A 231 1.22 -19.73 -25.00
N THR A 232 0.67 -20.89 -25.33
CA THR A 232 1.46 -22.10 -25.65
C THR A 232 2.00 -22.10 -27.08
N LYS A 233 1.51 -21.20 -27.95
CA LYS A 233 1.85 -21.15 -29.37
C LYS A 233 2.61 -19.86 -29.69
N THR A 234 3.75 -19.98 -30.37
CA THR A 234 4.56 -18.81 -30.77
C THR A 234 4.15 -18.39 -32.18
N ASN A 235 3.40 -17.29 -32.31
CA ASN A 235 2.89 -16.74 -33.58
C ASN A 235 1.99 -17.71 -34.37
N PRO A 236 0.82 -18.07 -33.83
CA PRO A 236 -0.02 -19.14 -34.36
C PRO A 236 -0.48 -18.83 -35.78
N GLN A 237 -0.23 -19.76 -36.69
CA GLN A 237 -0.72 -19.73 -38.07
C GLN A 237 -2.23 -20.03 -38.11
N PRO A 238 -2.95 -19.66 -39.20
CA PRO A 238 -4.40 -19.86 -39.29
C PRO A 238 -4.88 -21.29 -39.00
N ASN A 239 -4.10 -22.31 -39.38
CA ASN A 239 -4.36 -23.72 -39.10
C ASN A 239 -4.16 -24.09 -37.62
N GLU A 240 -3.29 -23.40 -36.89
CA GLU A 240 -3.10 -23.58 -35.45
C GLU A 240 -4.21 -22.89 -34.65
N LEU A 241 -4.77 -21.79 -35.17
CA LEU A 241 -5.99 -21.21 -34.60
C LEU A 241 -7.18 -22.17 -34.72
N ASP A 242 -7.26 -22.95 -35.80
CA ASP A 242 -8.28 -24.00 -35.94
C ASP A 242 -8.07 -25.15 -34.95
N GLU A 243 -6.81 -25.50 -34.64
CA GLU A 243 -6.47 -26.47 -33.59
C GLU A 243 -6.91 -25.96 -32.20
N ILE A 244 -6.62 -24.71 -31.87
CA ILE A 244 -7.09 -24.06 -30.62
C ILE A 244 -8.62 -24.05 -30.56
N VAL A 245 -9.28 -23.67 -31.64
CA VAL A 245 -10.75 -23.71 -31.74
C VAL A 245 -11.26 -25.14 -31.54
N ASN A 246 -10.59 -26.17 -32.04
CA ASN A 246 -11.01 -27.56 -31.86
C ASN A 246 -10.79 -28.07 -30.43
N VAL A 247 -9.67 -27.72 -29.79
CA VAL A 247 -9.41 -28.00 -28.36
C VAL A 247 -10.45 -27.31 -27.48
N LEU A 248 -10.77 -26.04 -27.78
CA LEU A 248 -11.78 -25.28 -27.06
C LEU A 248 -13.19 -25.78 -27.36
N LYS A 249 -13.49 -26.26 -28.58
CA LYS A 249 -14.78 -26.90 -28.89
C LYS A 249 -14.98 -28.15 -28.04
N THR A 250 -13.96 -28.99 -27.87
CA THR A 250 -14.05 -30.18 -27.01
C THR A 250 -14.18 -29.79 -25.55
N LYS A 251 -13.40 -28.83 -25.05
CA LYS A 251 -13.52 -28.34 -23.67
C LYS A 251 -14.86 -27.66 -23.40
N LEU A 252 -15.39 -26.89 -24.36
CA LEU A 252 -16.70 -26.26 -24.27
C LEU A 252 -17.81 -27.31 -24.38
N LEU A 253 -17.69 -28.34 -25.24
CA LEU A 253 -18.62 -29.47 -25.25
C LEU A 253 -18.61 -30.21 -23.91
N ASP A 254 -17.44 -30.48 -23.32
CA ASP A 254 -17.29 -31.13 -22.01
C ASP A 254 -17.79 -30.24 -20.85
N CYS A 255 -17.82 -28.91 -21.03
CA CYS A 255 -18.49 -28.00 -20.10
C CYS A 255 -20.03 -28.05 -20.21
N PHE A 256 -20.58 -28.69 -21.24
CA PHE A 256 -22.01 -28.91 -21.45
C PHE A 256 -22.44 -30.39 -21.38
N THR A 257 -21.50 -31.35 -21.45
CA THR A 257 -21.72 -32.76 -21.16
C THR A 257 -20.82 -33.17 -20.02
N VAL A 258 -21.40 -33.30 -18.83
CA VAL A 258 -20.69 -33.80 -17.67
C VAL A 258 -20.53 -35.32 -17.82
N GLU A 259 -19.29 -35.79 -18.05
CA GLU A 259 -18.98 -37.21 -17.86
C GLU A 259 -18.77 -37.50 -16.36
N PRO A 260 -19.29 -38.64 -15.85
CA PRO A 260 -19.19 -38.99 -14.45
C PRO A 260 -17.79 -39.53 -14.15
N SER A 261 -17.00 -38.78 -13.38
CA SER A 261 -15.80 -39.36 -12.77
C SER A 261 -16.19 -40.11 -11.50
N ASP A 262 -16.21 -41.44 -11.62
CA ASP A 262 -16.15 -42.36 -10.49
C ASP A 262 -14.92 -42.06 -9.63
N ASN A 263 -15.16 -41.80 -8.34
CA ASN A 263 -14.44 -42.40 -7.23
C ASN A 263 -15.24 -42.13 -5.95
N GLY A 264 -16.00 -43.15 -5.56
CA GLY A 264 -16.94 -43.16 -4.43
C GLY A 264 -16.47 -42.40 -3.19
N LYS A 265 -16.99 -41.17 -3.06
CA LYS A 265 -17.16 -40.49 -1.79
C LYS A 265 -18.33 -39.52 -1.96
N THR A 266 -19.49 -39.88 -1.42
CA THR A 266 -20.68 -39.05 -1.40
C THR A 266 -20.37 -37.78 -0.61
N ILE A 267 -20.10 -36.68 -1.32
CA ILE A 267 -20.10 -35.35 -0.70
C ILE A 267 -21.55 -34.86 -0.78
N LYS A 268 -22.20 -34.80 0.37
CA LYS A 268 -23.47 -34.08 0.57
C LYS A 268 -23.22 -32.61 0.30
N ASN A 269 -23.49 -32.14 -0.92
CA ASN A 269 -23.33 -30.74 -1.28
C ASN A 269 -24.71 -30.10 -1.33
N LYS A 270 -25.05 -29.29 -0.32
CA LYS A 270 -26.14 -28.31 -0.37
C LYS A 270 -26.07 -27.54 -1.70
N THR A 271 -27.18 -27.50 -2.43
CA THR A 271 -27.27 -26.74 -3.68
C THR A 271 -27.68 -25.31 -3.36
N PHE A 272 -27.04 -24.33 -4.00
CA PHE A 272 -27.38 -22.91 -3.86
C PHE A 272 -27.65 -22.30 -5.22
N ARG A 273 -28.66 -21.44 -5.31
CA ARG A 273 -28.90 -20.59 -6.50
C ARG A 273 -28.60 -19.15 -6.14
N ALA A 274 -27.96 -18.45 -7.07
CA ALA A 274 -27.61 -17.05 -6.94
C ALA A 274 -28.17 -16.26 -8.12
N GLU A 275 -28.70 -15.08 -7.84
CA GLU A 275 -29.09 -14.12 -8.88
C GLU A 275 -28.10 -12.95 -8.88
N TYR A 276 -27.86 -12.41 -10.06
CA TYR A 276 -26.89 -11.36 -10.29
C TYR A 276 -27.54 -10.17 -11.02
N ASP A 277 -27.10 -8.95 -10.70
CA ASP A 277 -27.47 -7.78 -11.48
C ASP A 277 -26.71 -7.70 -12.82
N VAL A 278 -27.04 -6.70 -13.64
CA VAL A 278 -26.39 -6.46 -14.95
C VAL A 278 -24.88 -6.15 -14.87
N LYS A 279 -24.35 -5.91 -13.66
CA LYS A 279 -22.92 -5.68 -13.40
C LYS A 279 -22.24 -6.93 -12.83
N GLY A 280 -22.97 -8.03 -12.64
CA GLY A 280 -22.46 -9.26 -12.05
C GLY A 280 -22.38 -9.26 -10.53
N ASN A 281 -23.05 -8.32 -9.84
CA ASN A 281 -23.15 -8.34 -8.38
C ASN A 281 -24.22 -9.33 -7.93
N LYS A 282 -23.90 -10.16 -6.92
CA LYS A 282 -24.84 -11.16 -6.38
C LYS A 282 -25.92 -10.50 -5.52
N ILE A 283 -27.10 -10.27 -6.07
CA ILE A 283 -28.23 -9.60 -5.41
C ILE A 283 -29.11 -10.55 -4.59
N GLN A 284 -29.05 -11.85 -4.90
CA GLN A 284 -29.83 -12.87 -4.19
C GLN A 284 -29.03 -14.16 -4.02
N SER A 285 -29.25 -14.85 -2.90
CA SER A 285 -28.78 -16.21 -2.65
C SER A 285 -29.89 -17.01 -1.97
N ARG A 286 -30.12 -18.24 -2.42
CA ARG A 286 -31.06 -19.19 -1.82
C ARG A 286 -30.36 -20.53 -1.63
N GLY A 287 -30.37 -21.05 -0.41
CA GLY A 287 -30.04 -22.46 -0.13
C GLY A 287 -31.29 -23.32 -0.30
N TYR A 288 -31.12 -24.56 -0.74
CA TYR A 288 -32.22 -25.52 -0.89
C TYR A 288 -31.98 -26.71 0.03
N LYS A 289 -33.07 -27.29 0.55
CA LYS A 289 -33.00 -28.47 1.41
C LYS A 289 -32.48 -29.65 0.59
N GLU A 290 -31.63 -30.47 1.21
CA GLU A 290 -31.31 -31.78 0.66
C GLU A 290 -32.58 -32.63 0.71
N THR A 291 -33.02 -33.16 -0.43
CA THR A 291 -34.02 -34.22 -0.47
C THR A 291 -33.31 -35.55 -0.20
N ASP A 292 -33.79 -36.33 0.76
CA ASP A 292 -33.20 -37.63 1.17
C ASP A 292 -33.26 -38.73 0.08
N ASP A 293 -33.77 -38.42 -1.11
CA ASP A 293 -33.86 -39.39 -2.20
C ASP A 293 -32.47 -39.61 -2.84
N GLU A 294 -31.78 -40.67 -2.40
CA GLU A 294 -30.51 -41.17 -2.94
C GLU A 294 -30.56 -41.60 -4.43
N GLU A 295 -31.71 -41.46 -5.11
CA GLU A 295 -31.97 -42.10 -6.41
C GLU A 295 -32.07 -41.14 -7.61
N TYR A 296 -31.87 -39.83 -7.44
CA TYR A 296 -31.84 -38.89 -8.57
C TYR A 296 -30.43 -38.35 -8.85
N PRO A 297 -29.77 -38.78 -9.94
CA PRO A 297 -28.58 -38.07 -10.41
C PRO A 297 -28.99 -36.65 -10.82
N MET A 298 -28.25 -35.68 -10.27
CA MET A 298 -28.31 -34.24 -10.52
C MET A 298 -28.08 -33.86 -11.99
N TYR A 299 -29.00 -34.24 -12.87
CA TYR A 299 -29.10 -33.69 -14.23
C TYR A 299 -30.54 -33.30 -14.47
N VAL A 300 -30.90 -32.10 -14.06
CA VAL A 300 -31.99 -31.39 -14.70
C VAL A 300 -31.41 -30.88 -16.02
N GLU A 301 -31.47 -31.71 -17.06
CA GLU A 301 -31.47 -31.18 -18.42
C GLU A 301 -32.66 -30.21 -18.50
N GLU A 302 -32.41 -28.98 -18.94
CA GLU A 302 -33.45 -27.98 -19.22
C GLU A 302 -34.32 -28.46 -20.38
N ASN A 303 -35.18 -29.43 -20.13
CA ASN A 303 -36.32 -29.72 -20.98
C ASN A 303 -37.57 -29.20 -20.26
N ASP A 304 -38.24 -28.30 -20.97
CA ASP A 304 -39.32 -27.46 -20.51
C ASP A 304 -40.37 -28.20 -19.65
N ASN A 305 -40.72 -27.57 -18.51
CA ASN A 305 -41.95 -27.75 -17.71
C ASN A 305 -41.93 -28.65 -16.47
N ASN A 306 -40.77 -29.12 -15.99
CA ASN A 306 -40.72 -29.74 -14.65
C ASN A 306 -39.95 -28.84 -13.66
N GLU A 307 -40.60 -27.75 -13.25
CA GLU A 307 -40.23 -27.03 -12.02
C GLU A 307 -40.55 -27.96 -10.83
N GLU A 308 -39.72 -28.98 -10.60
CA GLU A 308 -39.71 -29.61 -9.28
C GLU A 308 -39.32 -28.53 -8.27
N LEU A 309 -40.29 -28.20 -7.42
CA LEU A 309 -40.21 -27.16 -6.41
C LEU A 309 -39.13 -27.54 -5.39
N LEU A 310 -37.87 -27.20 -5.67
CA LEU A 310 -36.81 -27.28 -4.67
C LEU A 310 -37.23 -26.40 -3.48
N GLU A 311 -37.46 -27.04 -2.33
CA GLU A 311 -37.84 -26.32 -1.12
C GLU A 311 -36.63 -25.51 -0.62
N ILE A 312 -36.82 -24.20 -0.49
CA ILE A 312 -35.78 -23.31 0.04
C ILE A 312 -35.47 -23.71 1.49
N ASP A 313 -34.19 -23.95 1.77
CA ASP A 313 -33.65 -24.05 3.12
C ASP A 313 -33.53 -22.65 3.70
N TRP A 314 -34.63 -22.17 4.28
CA TRP A 314 -34.69 -20.88 4.96
C TRP A 314 -33.84 -20.82 6.23
N GLU A 315 -33.40 -21.97 6.75
CA GLU A 315 -32.43 -22.03 7.85
C GLU A 315 -30.99 -22.05 7.34
N SER A 316 -30.78 -22.11 6.03
CA SER A 316 -29.46 -21.99 5.45
C SER A 316 -28.88 -20.61 5.73
N ASP A 317 -27.66 -20.64 6.22
CA ASP A 317 -26.72 -19.54 6.25
C ASP A 317 -26.50 -18.88 4.88
N HIS A 318 -26.94 -19.45 3.77
CA HIS A 318 -26.78 -18.87 2.43
C HIS A 318 -28.07 -18.28 1.84
N THR A 319 -29.14 -18.12 2.63
CA THR A 319 -30.41 -17.55 2.18
C THR A 319 -30.50 -16.07 2.57
N TYR A 320 -30.23 -15.18 1.61
CA TYR A 320 -30.23 -13.72 1.84
C TYR A 320 -30.52 -12.91 0.56
N ASP A 321 -30.94 -11.66 0.78
CA ASP A 321 -31.00 -10.60 -0.23
C ASP A 321 -29.92 -9.56 0.03
N ALA A 322 -29.39 -8.95 -1.03
CA ALA A 322 -28.37 -7.90 -0.94
C ALA A 322 -28.66 -6.74 -1.89
N GLU A 323 -28.40 -5.52 -1.41
CA GLU A 323 -28.52 -4.29 -2.20
C GLU A 323 -27.14 -3.64 -2.39
N TYR A 324 -26.96 -3.00 -3.54
CA TYR A 324 -25.71 -2.39 -3.97
C TYR A 324 -25.93 -0.94 -4.40
N ASP A 325 -24.93 -0.09 -4.20
CA ASP A 325 -24.93 1.26 -4.72
C ASP A 325 -24.67 1.31 -6.25
N VAL A 326 -24.69 2.51 -6.81
CA VAL A 326 -24.44 2.72 -8.25
C VAL A 326 -23.04 2.29 -8.72
N ASN A 327 -22.11 2.08 -7.80
CA ASN A 327 -20.74 1.64 -8.08
C ASN A 327 -20.55 0.14 -7.82
N GLY A 328 -21.60 -0.59 -7.42
CA GLY A 328 -21.51 -2.01 -7.09
C GLY A 328 -20.94 -2.29 -5.70
N LYS A 329 -20.90 -1.31 -4.79
CA LYS A 329 -20.55 -1.52 -3.39
C LYS A 329 -21.80 -1.96 -2.62
N LYS A 330 -21.69 -3.04 -1.83
CA LYS A 330 -22.82 -3.57 -1.06
C LYS A 330 -23.20 -2.59 0.05
N ILE A 331 -24.45 -2.13 0.07
CA ILE A 331 -24.98 -1.20 1.08
C ILE A 331 -25.91 -1.88 2.08
N GLN A 332 -26.46 -3.04 1.72
CA GLN A 332 -27.40 -3.77 2.55
C GLN A 332 -27.26 -5.27 2.33
N SER A 333 -27.48 -6.05 3.40
CA SER A 333 -27.69 -7.48 3.35
C SER A 333 -28.79 -7.87 4.34
N ARG A 334 -29.64 -8.81 3.96
CA ARG A 334 -30.77 -9.32 4.77
C ARG A 334 -30.82 -10.84 4.70
N GLY A 335 -30.46 -11.51 5.79
CA GLY A 335 -30.75 -12.94 5.92
C GLY A 335 -32.25 -13.16 6.07
N LEU A 336 -32.79 -14.23 5.50
CA LEU A 336 -34.23 -14.52 5.49
C LEU A 336 -34.50 -15.87 6.15
N LYS A 337 -35.54 -15.94 6.98
CA LYS A 337 -36.04 -17.20 7.60
C LYS A 337 -37.36 -17.71 7.00
N SER A 338 -37.97 -16.90 6.14
CA SER A 338 -39.05 -17.28 5.23
C SER A 338 -39.17 -16.17 4.17
N GLU A 339 -39.99 -16.40 3.15
CA GLU A 339 -40.25 -15.42 2.10
C GLU A 339 -40.61 -14.04 2.69
N GLY A 340 -39.82 -13.02 2.36
CA GLY A 340 -39.99 -11.64 2.84
C GLY A 340 -39.79 -11.41 4.35
N VAL A 341 -39.40 -12.42 5.13
CA VAL A 341 -39.21 -12.28 6.59
C VAL A 341 -37.74 -12.32 6.95
N VAL A 342 -37.22 -11.17 7.37
CA VAL A 342 -35.83 -10.98 7.79
C VAL A 342 -35.53 -11.79 9.06
N ASP A 343 -34.46 -12.59 8.99
CA ASP A 343 -33.78 -13.13 10.16
C ASP A 343 -32.78 -12.09 10.69
N TRP A 344 -33.23 -11.31 11.66
CA TRP A 344 -32.40 -10.29 12.28
C TRP A 344 -31.18 -10.86 13.02
N LYS A 345 -31.14 -12.16 13.35
CA LYS A 345 -29.96 -12.77 13.99
C LYS A 345 -28.96 -13.36 12.99
N SER A 346 -29.31 -13.39 11.71
CA SER A 346 -28.44 -13.89 10.67
C SER A 346 -27.18 -13.03 10.55
N TYR A 347 -26.05 -13.68 10.35
CA TYR A 347 -24.78 -13.01 10.03
C TYR A 347 -24.81 -12.27 8.69
N HIS A 348 -25.87 -12.44 7.88
CA HIS A 348 -26.12 -11.68 6.66
C HIS A 348 -27.02 -10.48 6.87
N THR A 349 -27.47 -10.18 8.08
CA THR A 349 -28.38 -9.04 8.33
C THR A 349 -27.59 -7.84 8.83
N TYR A 350 -27.20 -6.96 7.90
CA TYR A 350 -26.43 -5.76 8.20
C TYR A 350 -26.64 -4.65 7.17
N ASP A 351 -26.35 -3.42 7.59
CA ASP A 351 -26.26 -2.23 6.75
C ASP A 351 -24.82 -1.76 6.66
N VAL A 352 -24.43 -1.26 5.50
CA VAL A 352 -23.10 -0.67 5.27
C VAL A 352 -23.26 0.77 4.80
N ARG A 353 -22.55 1.68 5.45
CA ARG A 353 -22.46 3.09 5.05
C ARG A 353 -21.02 3.42 4.68
N TYR A 354 -20.86 4.20 3.62
CA TYR A 354 -19.58 4.65 3.10
C TYR A 354 -19.46 6.16 3.30
N ASP A 355 -18.37 6.62 3.92
CA ASP A 355 -18.01 8.02 4.07
C ASP A 355 -16.55 8.21 3.64
N GLY A 356 -16.35 8.45 2.35
CA GLY A 356 -15.02 8.50 1.74
C GLY A 356 -14.27 7.18 1.89
N ASN A 357 -13.19 7.20 2.67
CA ASN A 357 -12.36 6.03 2.96
C ASN A 357 -12.79 5.27 4.22
N LYS A 358 -13.90 5.65 4.85
CA LYS A 358 -14.44 5.00 6.06
C LYS A 358 -15.70 4.22 5.75
N ILE A 359 -15.81 3.07 6.39
CA ILE A 359 -16.98 2.19 6.31
C ILE A 359 -17.53 1.98 7.70
N GLN A 360 -18.85 2.05 7.82
CA GLN A 360 -19.59 1.66 9.00
C GLN A 360 -20.50 0.50 8.65
N SER A 361 -20.24 -0.67 9.23
CA SER A 361 -21.12 -1.84 9.12
C SER A 361 -21.88 -2.03 10.42
N ARG A 362 -23.20 -2.24 10.34
CA ARG A 362 -24.08 -2.43 11.50
C ARG A 362 -24.88 -3.70 11.33
N GLY A 363 -24.58 -4.70 12.14
CA GLY A 363 -25.45 -5.86 12.33
C GLY A 363 -26.61 -5.51 13.25
N TYR A 364 -27.73 -6.19 13.09
CA TYR A 364 -28.95 -5.93 13.86
C TYR A 364 -29.31 -7.16 14.69
N LYS A 365 -30.16 -7.00 15.71
CA LYS A 365 -30.82 -8.12 16.43
C LYS A 365 -32.34 -8.09 16.31
N SER A 366 -32.86 -6.94 15.92
CA SER A 366 -34.23 -6.71 15.50
C SER A 366 -34.25 -5.46 14.63
N GLU A 367 -35.38 -5.20 13.98
CA GLU A 367 -35.59 -4.01 13.17
C GLU A 367 -35.14 -2.74 13.91
N ASN A 368 -34.25 -1.96 13.28
CA ASN A 368 -33.68 -0.72 13.81
C ASN A 368 -32.92 -0.82 15.15
N VAL A 369 -32.62 -2.03 15.64
CA VAL A 369 -31.83 -2.22 16.86
C VAL A 369 -30.50 -2.90 16.52
N VAL A 370 -29.44 -2.09 16.56
CA VAL A 370 -28.06 -2.54 16.29
C VAL A 370 -27.63 -3.57 17.34
N ASP A 371 -27.04 -4.66 16.88
CA ASP A 371 -26.30 -5.60 17.69
C ASP A 371 -24.83 -5.22 17.71
N TRP A 372 -24.42 -4.46 18.73
CA TRP A 372 -23.03 -4.03 18.91
C TRP A 372 -22.05 -5.16 19.18
N THR A 373 -22.51 -6.39 19.43
CA THR A 373 -21.66 -7.57 19.61
C THR A 373 -21.52 -8.42 18.36
N SER A 374 -22.28 -8.12 17.30
CA SER A 374 -22.23 -8.86 16.05
C SER A 374 -20.87 -8.75 15.37
N SER A 375 -20.44 -9.85 14.73
CA SER A 375 -19.27 -9.88 13.85
C SER A 375 -19.45 -9.05 12.58
N GLN A 376 -20.66 -8.54 12.31
CA GLN A 376 -20.94 -7.57 11.25
C GLN A 376 -21.01 -6.13 11.74
N THR A 377 -20.86 -5.88 13.05
CA THR A 377 -20.87 -4.51 13.60
C THR A 377 -19.45 -4.02 13.82
N TYR A 378 -18.97 -3.20 12.88
CA TYR A 378 -17.62 -2.67 12.90
C TYR A 378 -17.51 -1.34 12.14
N ASP A 379 -16.47 -0.59 12.48
CA ASP A 379 -15.98 0.51 11.65
C ASP A 379 -14.64 0.09 11.03
N ALA A 380 -14.43 0.47 9.78
CA ALA A 380 -13.18 0.22 9.05
C ALA A 380 -12.73 1.46 8.30
N GLU A 381 -11.41 1.62 8.15
CA GLU A 381 -10.81 2.69 7.37
C GLU A 381 -9.85 2.11 6.33
N TYR A 382 -9.83 2.75 5.17
CA TYR A 382 -9.09 2.31 4.01
C TYR A 382 -8.07 3.38 3.58
N ASP A 383 -6.97 2.95 2.99
CA ASP A 383 -6.05 3.86 2.31
C ASP A 383 -6.58 4.26 0.91
N VAL A 384 -5.81 5.08 0.20
CA VAL A 384 -6.15 5.56 -1.16
C VAL A 384 -6.18 4.44 -2.22
N LYS A 385 -5.69 3.25 -1.91
CA LYS A 385 -5.72 2.05 -2.76
C LYS A 385 -6.80 1.07 -2.33
N GLU A 386 -7.69 1.49 -1.42
CA GLU A 386 -8.75 0.67 -0.85
C GLU A 386 -8.22 -0.53 -0.04
N ASN A 387 -7.01 -0.44 0.55
CA ASN A 387 -6.54 -1.42 1.53
C ASN A 387 -7.07 -1.08 2.92
N GLU A 388 -7.61 -2.07 3.65
CA GLU A 388 -8.12 -1.88 5.02
C GLU A 388 -6.99 -1.68 6.03
N ILE A 389 -6.74 -0.42 6.40
CA ILE A 389 -5.69 -0.02 7.35
C ILE A 389 -6.14 -0.06 8.81
N GLN A 390 -7.45 -0.08 9.04
CA GLN A 390 -8.02 -0.09 10.39
C GLN A 390 -9.31 -0.88 10.43
N ARG A 391 -9.53 -1.63 11.51
CA ARG A 391 -10.84 -2.18 11.86
C ARG A 391 -11.10 -2.08 13.36
N ARG A 392 -12.33 -1.72 13.73
CA ARG A 392 -12.80 -1.60 15.12
C ARG A 392 -14.09 -2.38 15.29
N HIS A 393 -14.04 -3.44 16.09
CA HIS A 393 -15.22 -4.15 16.56
C HIS A 393 -15.70 -3.61 17.89
N TYR A 394 -16.99 -3.78 18.18
CA TYR A 394 -17.61 -3.28 19.40
C TYR A 394 -18.04 -4.43 20.32
N GLN A 395 -18.28 -4.10 21.59
CA GLN A 395 -18.76 -5.06 22.60
C GLN A 395 -20.07 -4.64 23.27
N LYS A 396 -20.37 -3.34 23.31
CA LYS A 396 -21.57 -2.79 23.93
C LYS A 396 -21.71 -1.31 23.59
N VAL A 397 -22.76 -0.69 24.11
CA VAL A 397 -22.86 0.76 24.27
C VAL A 397 -22.57 1.17 25.71
N ASP A 398 -22.01 2.36 25.90
CA ASP A 398 -21.85 2.99 27.21
C ASP A 398 -23.19 3.56 27.74
N GLY A 399 -23.16 4.20 28.91
CA GLY A 399 -24.36 4.79 29.52
C GLY A 399 -24.91 6.01 28.77
N GLN A 400 -24.17 6.52 27.79
CA GLN A 400 -24.50 7.66 26.94
C GLN A 400 -24.97 7.22 25.54
N GLY A 401 -24.96 5.91 25.27
CA GLY A 401 -25.36 5.33 23.99
C GLY A 401 -24.25 5.27 22.94
N ASN A 402 -23.00 5.59 23.31
CA ASN A 402 -21.87 5.48 22.39
C ASN A 402 -21.35 4.04 22.35
N PRO A 403 -20.95 3.54 21.17
CA PRO A 403 -20.41 2.19 21.07
C PRO A 403 -19.00 2.11 21.68
N VAL A 404 -18.77 1.08 22.50
CA VAL A 404 -17.50 0.81 23.16
C VAL A 404 -16.75 -0.25 22.36
N VAL A 405 -15.53 0.11 21.92
CA VAL A 405 -14.65 -0.78 21.15
C VAL A 405 -14.28 -2.01 21.99
N ASN A 406 -14.30 -3.17 21.35
CA ASN A 406 -13.74 -4.41 21.86
C ASN A 406 -12.29 -4.53 21.40
N TRP A 407 -11.37 -3.96 22.17
CA TRP A 407 -9.94 -3.96 21.85
C TRP A 407 -9.36 -5.37 21.75
N LYS A 408 -9.91 -6.34 22.50
CA LYS A 408 -9.46 -7.73 22.53
C LYS A 408 -10.03 -8.60 21.40
N SER A 409 -10.93 -8.06 20.57
CA SER A 409 -11.47 -8.78 19.43
C SER A 409 -10.37 -9.11 18.43
N ASP A 410 -10.36 -10.34 17.91
CA ASP A 410 -9.51 -10.72 16.77
C ASP A 410 -9.91 -9.99 15.48
N HIS A 411 -10.90 -9.12 15.50
CA HIS A 411 -11.26 -8.25 14.38
C HIS A 411 -11.00 -6.77 14.67
N THR A 412 -10.35 -6.44 15.79
CA THR A 412 -9.90 -5.08 16.10
C THR A 412 -8.39 -5.00 15.88
N TYR A 413 -7.98 -4.30 14.84
CA TYR A 413 -6.56 -4.18 14.48
C TYR A 413 -6.26 -2.92 13.67
N ASP A 414 -4.97 -2.58 13.65
CA ASP A 414 -4.37 -1.68 12.66
C ASP A 414 -3.47 -2.47 11.72
N ALA A 415 -3.34 -1.99 10.50
CA ALA A 415 -2.56 -2.62 9.46
C ALA A 415 -1.75 -1.61 8.67
N GLN A 416 -0.59 -2.06 8.19
CA GLN A 416 0.24 -1.29 7.27
C GLN A 416 0.51 -2.10 6.01
N TYR A 417 0.65 -1.37 4.92
CA TYR A 417 0.84 -1.91 3.59
C TYR A 417 2.08 -1.28 2.95
N ASP A 418 2.79 -2.04 2.14
CA ASP A 418 3.88 -1.51 1.33
C ASP A 418 3.36 -0.71 0.12
N VAL A 419 4.29 -0.15 -0.67
CA VAL A 419 3.98 0.61 -1.88
C VAL A 419 3.31 -0.22 -2.99
N ASN A 420 3.24 -1.54 -2.86
CA ASN A 420 2.57 -2.44 -3.79
C ASN A 420 1.20 -2.90 -3.28
N GLY A 421 0.82 -2.56 -2.04
CA GLY A 421 -0.43 -2.99 -1.41
C GLY A 421 -0.32 -4.35 -0.71
N ASN A 422 0.89 -4.85 -0.45
CA ASN A 422 1.08 -6.05 0.37
C ASN A 422 1.01 -5.68 1.86
N LYS A 423 0.28 -6.48 2.65
CA LYS A 423 0.10 -6.24 4.09
C LYS A 423 1.36 -6.64 4.86
N ILE A 424 2.20 -5.67 5.20
CA ILE A 424 3.49 -5.90 5.88
C ILE A 424 3.37 -5.94 7.40
N GLN A 425 2.28 -5.42 7.95
CA GLN A 425 2.08 -5.33 9.38
C GLN A 425 0.60 -5.50 9.75
N SER A 426 0.36 -6.17 10.88
CA SER A 426 -0.92 -6.15 11.58
C SER A 426 -0.67 -6.04 13.09
N ARG A 427 -1.48 -5.23 13.78
CA ARG A 427 -1.40 -5.00 15.24
C ARG A 427 -2.78 -5.18 15.85
N GLY A 428 -2.97 -6.24 16.65
CA GLY A 428 -4.12 -6.38 17.53
C GLY A 428 -3.86 -5.68 18.86
N PHE A 429 -4.93 -5.32 19.56
CA PHE A 429 -4.84 -4.52 20.79
C PHE A 429 -5.37 -5.28 22.01
N LYS A 430 -5.04 -4.81 23.22
CA LYS A 430 -5.58 -5.35 24.48
C LYS A 430 -6.54 -4.38 25.15
N GLU A 431 -6.16 -3.10 25.16
CA GLU A 431 -6.91 -2.00 25.75
C GLU A 431 -6.36 -0.65 25.25
N MET A 432 -6.95 0.43 25.78
CA MET A 432 -6.42 1.78 25.69
C MET A 432 -5.93 2.18 27.08
N ASP A 433 -4.75 2.78 27.17
CA ASP A 433 -4.19 3.26 28.44
C ASP A 433 -4.94 4.51 28.96
N ASN A 434 -4.51 5.04 30.11
CA ASN A 434 -5.14 6.21 30.73
C ASN A 434 -4.88 7.51 29.96
N GLU A 435 -3.84 7.54 29.14
CA GLU A 435 -3.46 8.64 28.26
C GLU A 435 -4.19 8.59 26.90
N GLY A 436 -4.95 7.52 26.63
CA GLY A 436 -5.70 7.34 25.39
C GLY A 436 -4.92 6.64 24.27
N ASN A 437 -3.73 6.09 24.55
CA ASN A 437 -2.95 5.35 23.57
C ASN A 437 -3.40 3.89 23.50
N LEU A 438 -3.31 3.31 22.29
CA LEU A 438 -3.63 1.92 22.07
C LEU A 438 -2.50 1.03 22.53
N VAL A 439 -2.82 0.06 23.38
CA VAL A 439 -1.83 -0.88 23.88
C VAL A 439 -1.87 -2.17 23.08
N VAL A 440 -0.76 -2.48 22.41
CA VAL A 440 -0.64 -3.62 21.50
C VAL A 440 -0.71 -4.95 22.29
N ASN A 441 -1.47 -5.90 21.76
CA ASN A 441 -1.47 -7.28 22.20
C ASN A 441 -0.50 -8.10 21.35
N TRP A 442 0.76 -8.17 21.78
CA TRP A 442 1.82 -8.88 21.05
C TRP A 442 1.57 -10.39 20.86
N ASN A 443 0.74 -11.01 21.69
CA ASN A 443 0.38 -12.43 21.58
C ASN A 443 -0.94 -12.66 20.80
N SER A 444 -1.54 -11.61 20.21
CA SER A 444 -2.73 -11.78 19.38
C SER A 444 -2.37 -12.48 18.06
N SER A 445 -3.28 -13.31 17.56
CA SER A 445 -3.20 -13.88 16.20
C SER A 445 -3.18 -12.79 15.11
N ARG A 446 -3.60 -11.58 15.45
CA ARG A 446 -3.58 -10.38 14.59
C ARG A 446 -2.33 -9.53 14.73
N THR A 447 -1.39 -9.90 15.60
CA THR A 447 -0.14 -9.16 15.77
C THR A 447 1.01 -9.91 15.10
N TRP A 448 1.41 -9.42 13.94
CA TRP A 448 2.47 -10.03 13.14
C TRP A 448 3.09 -9.02 12.17
N ASP A 449 4.31 -9.33 11.73
CA ASP A 449 4.99 -8.66 10.62
C ASP A 449 5.21 -9.66 9.47
N ALA A 450 5.21 -9.15 8.25
CA ALA A 450 5.48 -9.92 7.05
C ALA A 450 6.42 -9.16 6.12
N GLN A 451 7.21 -9.91 5.36
CA GLN A 451 8.05 -9.36 4.31
C GLN A 451 7.72 -10.05 3.00
N TYR A 452 7.92 -9.31 1.92
CA TYR A 452 7.61 -9.73 0.56
C TYR A 452 8.85 -9.55 -0.32
N ASP A 453 9.01 -10.44 -1.29
CA ASP A 453 9.98 -10.25 -2.35
C ASP A 453 9.56 -9.12 -3.31
N VAL A 454 10.42 -8.85 -4.29
CA VAL A 454 10.20 -7.82 -5.30
C VAL A 454 8.98 -8.08 -6.21
N ASN A 455 8.50 -9.33 -6.26
CA ASN A 455 7.34 -9.76 -7.03
C ASN A 455 6.04 -9.75 -6.19
N GLY A 456 6.11 -9.35 -4.91
CA GLY A 456 4.98 -9.35 -4.00
C GLY A 456 4.64 -10.73 -3.43
N LYS A 457 5.53 -11.71 -3.50
CA LYS A 457 5.36 -13.01 -2.82
C LYS A 457 5.88 -12.92 -1.41
N GLN A 458 5.11 -13.43 -0.45
CA GLN A 458 5.45 -13.32 0.95
C GLN A 458 6.59 -14.28 1.32
N ILE A 459 7.76 -13.75 1.64
CA ILE A 459 8.95 -14.52 1.99
C ILE A 459 9.08 -14.77 3.49
N GLN A 460 8.38 -13.98 4.30
CA GLN A 460 8.50 -14.06 5.75
C GLN A 460 7.17 -13.76 6.43
N LYS A 461 6.92 -14.44 7.55
CA LYS A 461 5.96 -13.98 8.57
C LYS A 461 6.53 -14.19 9.97
N ARG A 462 6.31 -13.24 10.87
CA ARG A 462 6.73 -13.29 12.28
C ARG A 462 5.54 -12.98 13.18
N SER A 463 5.23 -13.92 14.08
CA SER A 463 4.35 -13.67 15.23
C SER A 463 5.19 -13.44 16.47
N TYR A 464 4.59 -12.87 17.52
CA TYR A 464 5.33 -12.48 18.72
C TYR A 464 4.83 -13.21 19.96
N LYS A 465 5.73 -13.39 20.92
CA LYS A 465 5.40 -13.91 22.24
C LYS A 465 4.78 -12.79 23.07
N LYS A 466 4.01 -13.19 24.09
CA LYS A 466 3.65 -12.25 25.16
C LYS A 466 4.94 -11.79 25.86
N SER A 467 5.19 -10.48 25.87
CA SER A 467 6.21 -9.86 26.71
C SER A 467 5.54 -8.85 27.63
N ASP A 468 6.01 -8.77 28.87
CA ASP A 468 5.56 -7.74 29.82
C ASP A 468 6.29 -6.39 29.58
N ASN A 469 7.29 -6.38 28.70
CA ASN A 469 7.98 -5.17 28.22
C ASN A 469 7.59 -4.89 26.77
N GLU A 470 6.96 -3.74 26.51
CA GLU A 470 6.44 -3.36 25.19
C GLU A 470 7.53 -3.21 24.13
N ASP A 471 8.75 -2.87 24.54
CA ASP A 471 9.89 -2.65 23.66
C ASP A 471 10.69 -3.94 23.34
N ALA A 472 10.38 -5.05 24.03
CA ALA A 472 11.15 -6.30 23.94
C ALA A 472 10.27 -7.50 23.60
N HIS A 473 9.44 -7.38 22.56
CA HIS A 473 8.61 -8.49 22.09
C HIS A 473 9.47 -9.52 21.33
N ALA A 474 9.75 -10.65 21.96
CA ALA A 474 10.45 -11.75 21.32
C ALA A 474 9.59 -12.42 20.24
N ILE A 475 10.20 -12.86 19.14
CA ILE A 475 9.52 -13.63 18.10
C ILE A 475 9.02 -14.95 18.68
N ASN A 476 7.78 -15.31 18.38
CA ASN A 476 7.22 -16.62 18.65
C ASN A 476 7.55 -17.56 17.49
N TRP A 477 8.76 -18.11 17.52
CA TRP A 477 9.27 -19.03 16.51
C TRP A 477 8.44 -20.30 16.35
N THR A 478 7.75 -20.75 17.40
CA THR A 478 6.93 -21.99 17.38
C THR A 478 5.52 -21.76 16.84
N SER A 479 5.14 -20.51 16.59
CA SER A 479 3.84 -20.16 16.00
C SER A 479 3.71 -20.75 14.60
N SER A 480 2.54 -21.33 14.29
CA SER A 480 2.18 -21.73 12.92
C SER A 480 2.08 -20.55 11.95
N GLN A 481 2.11 -19.32 12.46
CA GLN A 481 2.16 -18.08 11.69
C GLN A 481 3.58 -17.51 11.56
N THR A 482 4.61 -18.18 12.09
CA THR A 482 6.02 -17.84 11.91
C THR A 482 6.66 -18.79 10.90
N TYR A 483 7.19 -18.26 9.80
CA TYR A 483 7.78 -19.04 8.72
C TYR A 483 8.61 -18.20 7.76
N ASP A 484 9.47 -18.89 7.01
CA ASP A 484 10.19 -18.36 5.86
C ASP A 484 9.85 -19.17 4.60
N PHE A 485 9.78 -18.48 3.47
CA PHE A 485 9.65 -19.04 2.12
C PHE A 485 10.74 -18.47 1.22
N GLU A 486 11.24 -19.31 0.32
CA GLU A 486 12.01 -18.84 -0.84
C GLU A 486 11.34 -19.26 -2.14
N TYR A 487 11.54 -18.42 -3.15
CA TYR A 487 10.97 -18.59 -4.48
C TYR A 487 12.06 -18.57 -5.54
N ASP A 488 11.88 -19.35 -6.60
CA ASP A 488 12.72 -19.23 -7.79
C ASP A 488 12.39 -17.95 -8.59
N ILE A 489 13.14 -17.70 -9.67
CA ILE A 489 12.95 -16.54 -10.54
C ILE A 489 11.57 -16.49 -11.24
N ASN A 490 10.90 -17.63 -11.35
CA ASN A 490 9.55 -17.75 -11.90
C ASN A 490 8.48 -17.59 -10.80
N GLY A 491 8.91 -17.44 -9.55
CA GLY A 491 8.09 -17.32 -8.36
C GLY A 491 7.59 -18.66 -7.81
N ASN A 492 8.06 -19.81 -8.28
CA ASN A 492 7.67 -21.08 -7.67
C ASN A 492 8.33 -21.22 -6.30
N THR A 493 7.61 -21.69 -5.29
CA THR A 493 8.20 -21.96 -3.97
C THR A 493 9.23 -23.06 -4.10
N ILE A 494 10.46 -22.79 -3.69
CA ILE A 494 11.58 -23.75 -3.66
C ILE A 494 11.96 -24.17 -2.24
N GLU A 495 11.59 -23.35 -1.24
CA GLU A 495 11.89 -23.62 0.16
C GLU A 495 10.73 -23.13 1.05
N SER A 496 10.42 -23.92 2.07
CA SER A 496 9.53 -23.56 3.18
C SER A 496 10.14 -24.00 4.49
N ARG A 497 10.25 -23.11 5.48
CA ARG A 497 10.81 -23.39 6.81
C ARG A 497 9.86 -23.01 7.92
N ARG A 498 9.68 -23.93 8.87
CA ARG A 498 9.02 -23.72 10.17
C ARG A 498 10.03 -23.93 11.28
N TYR A 499 9.74 -23.43 12.48
CA TYR A 499 10.66 -23.47 13.61
C TYR A 499 10.00 -24.11 14.83
N LYS A 500 10.81 -24.73 15.70
CA LYS A 500 10.33 -25.45 16.89
C LYS A 500 10.77 -24.82 18.21
N GLU A 501 11.86 -24.07 18.21
CA GLU A 501 12.42 -23.40 19.39
C GLU A 501 13.50 -22.40 18.96
N THR A 502 14.18 -21.81 19.93
CA THR A 502 15.44 -21.08 19.75
C THR A 502 16.58 -21.85 20.42
N ASP A 503 17.79 -21.73 19.90
CA ASP A 503 18.99 -22.22 20.56
C ASP A 503 19.47 -21.27 21.67
N ASP A 504 20.59 -21.61 22.30
CA ASP A 504 21.17 -20.85 23.42
C ASP A 504 21.62 -19.42 23.01
N ASP A 505 21.74 -19.15 21.71
CA ASP A 505 22.11 -17.86 21.14
C ASP A 505 20.87 -17.10 20.57
N ASP A 506 19.66 -17.52 20.96
CA ASP A 506 18.37 -16.99 20.48
C ASP A 506 18.13 -17.13 18.96
N ASN A 507 18.89 -18.00 18.26
CA ASN A 507 18.66 -18.28 16.85
C ASN A 507 17.53 -19.30 16.67
N PRO A 508 16.69 -19.15 15.64
CA PRO A 508 15.58 -20.07 15.42
C PRO A 508 16.04 -21.45 14.95
N VAL A 509 15.57 -22.50 15.63
CA VAL A 509 15.85 -23.89 15.25
C VAL A 509 14.73 -24.40 14.35
N VAL A 510 15.10 -24.84 13.15
CA VAL A 510 14.15 -25.37 12.15
C VAL A 510 13.45 -26.63 12.68
N ASN A 511 12.13 -26.67 12.52
CA ASN A 511 11.30 -27.84 12.74
C ASN A 511 11.29 -28.70 11.48
N TRP A 512 12.29 -29.57 11.34
CA TRP A 512 12.42 -30.46 10.19
C TRP A 512 11.29 -31.48 10.06
N LEU A 513 10.60 -31.82 11.16
CA LEU A 513 9.46 -32.75 11.18
C LEU A 513 8.13 -32.09 10.79
N SER A 514 8.07 -30.77 10.68
CA SER A 514 6.85 -30.09 10.25
C SER A 514 6.54 -30.47 8.80
N SER A 515 5.31 -30.87 8.52
CA SER A 515 4.83 -31.12 7.15
C SER A 515 4.90 -29.88 6.25
N ASN A 516 5.07 -28.70 6.84
CA ASN A 516 5.27 -27.44 6.15
C ASN A 516 6.76 -27.04 6.06
N THR A 517 7.70 -27.91 6.41
CA THR A 517 9.14 -27.71 6.23
C THR A 517 9.64 -28.63 5.14
N TYR A 518 9.97 -28.07 3.98
CA TYR A 518 10.33 -28.85 2.80
C TYR A 518 11.13 -28.03 1.80
N ASP A 519 11.82 -28.75 0.92
CA ASP A 519 12.37 -28.21 -0.34
C ASP A 519 11.51 -28.65 -1.51
N VAL A 520 11.54 -27.84 -2.56
CA VAL A 520 10.90 -28.15 -3.81
C VAL A 520 11.86 -27.94 -4.96
N GLU A 521 12.01 -28.98 -5.78
CA GLU A 521 12.67 -28.92 -7.07
C GLU A 521 11.60 -29.02 -8.17
N TYR A 522 11.79 -28.28 -9.26
CA TYR A 522 10.95 -28.36 -10.45
C TYR A 522 11.78 -28.92 -11.61
N ASP A 523 11.23 -29.92 -12.31
CA ASP A 523 11.83 -30.39 -13.54
C ASP A 523 11.57 -29.43 -14.71
N THR A 524 12.15 -29.69 -15.88
CA THR A 524 11.98 -28.85 -17.08
C THR A 524 10.54 -28.78 -17.59
N ASN A 525 9.67 -29.69 -17.16
CA ASN A 525 8.25 -29.72 -17.50
C ASN A 525 7.38 -29.02 -16.42
N GLY A 526 7.99 -28.52 -15.34
CA GLY A 526 7.30 -27.89 -14.21
C GLY A 526 6.74 -28.88 -13.19
N ASN A 527 7.07 -30.17 -13.27
CA ASN A 527 6.63 -31.14 -12.28
C ASN A 527 7.34 -30.91 -10.95
N LYS A 528 6.57 -30.95 -9.86
CA LYS A 528 7.03 -30.68 -8.50
C LYS A 528 7.60 -31.95 -7.85
N LYS A 529 8.85 -31.89 -7.39
CA LYS A 529 9.44 -32.89 -6.50
C LYS A 529 9.64 -32.26 -5.12
N ILE A 530 8.90 -32.77 -4.13
CA ILE A 530 8.98 -32.30 -2.74
C ILE A 530 9.94 -33.18 -1.96
N THR A 531 10.90 -32.56 -1.29
CA THR A 531 11.82 -33.22 -0.36
C THR A 531 11.46 -32.83 1.07
N ASN A 532 11.13 -33.83 1.89
CA ASN A 532 10.92 -33.64 3.33
C ASN A 532 12.17 -34.07 4.11
N TYR A 533 12.18 -33.84 5.42
CA TYR A 533 13.33 -34.12 6.27
C TYR A 533 13.00 -35.03 7.45
N ASP A 534 14.03 -35.68 7.99
CA ASP A 534 13.97 -36.32 9.31
C ASP A 534 14.19 -35.29 10.44
N GLU A 535 14.19 -35.76 11.69
CA GLU A 535 14.34 -34.87 12.87
C GLU A 535 15.69 -34.15 12.96
N PHE A 536 16.69 -34.60 12.21
CA PHE A 536 18.04 -34.03 12.18
C PHE A 536 18.28 -33.15 10.96
N GLY A 537 17.26 -32.96 10.10
CA GLY A 537 17.39 -32.18 8.86
C GLY A 537 18.02 -32.95 7.71
N ASN A 538 18.11 -34.28 7.79
CA ASN A 538 18.53 -35.08 6.63
C ASN A 538 17.34 -35.30 5.69
N LYS A 539 17.60 -35.25 4.38
CA LYS A 539 16.59 -35.49 3.35
C LYS A 539 16.01 -36.90 3.51
N LYS A 540 14.69 -36.97 3.63
CA LYS A 540 13.94 -38.23 3.68
C LYS A 540 13.59 -38.62 2.24
N THR A 541 14.40 -39.52 1.67
CA THR A 541 14.20 -40.08 0.32
C THR A 541 12.96 -40.94 0.22
#